data_AF-A0A392RPP7-F1
#
_entry.id   AF-A0A392RPP7-F1
#
_cell.length_a   1.000
_cell.length_b   1.000
_cell.length_c   1.000
_cell.angle_alpha   90.00
_cell.angle_beta   90.00
_cell.angle_gamma   90.00
#
_symmetry.space_group_name_H-M   'P 1'
#
loop_
_entity.id
_entity.type
_entity.pdbx_description
1 polymer ?
#
loop_
_entity_poly.entity_id
_entity_poly.type
_entity_poly.pdbx_seq_one_letter_code
_entity_poly.pdbx_strand_id
1 'polypeptide(L)'
;MPGVEHRFCVWHLWKNFCKMFKDKQLTDVVWVCAKSTTPQQFNTEMDKLKAMNKSAWDYLSKFPPNTWSRAYFSEQPKVDTLCNNNCEAFNAKILKYRGKPILKMLEEIRSYIMR
;
A
#
# COMPACT_ATOMS: atom_id res chain seq x y z
N MET A 1 11.78 10.02 9.79
CA MET A 1 11.93 11.37 10.35
C MET A 1 10.94 11.49 11.49
N PRO A 2 11.33 12.00 12.66
CA PRO A 2 10.38 12.24 13.76
C PRO A 2 9.28 13.19 13.29
N GLY A 3 8.02 12.91 13.62
CA GLY A 3 6.87 13.76 13.27
C GLY A 3 6.30 13.58 11.86
N VAL A 4 6.82 12.64 11.06
CA VAL A 4 6.29 12.31 9.73
C VAL A 4 5.40 11.08 9.81
N GLU A 5 4.19 11.17 9.28
CA GLU A 5 3.30 10.01 9.14
C GLU A 5 3.89 9.01 8.14
N HIS A 6 4.06 7.77 8.58
CA HIS A 6 4.52 6.68 7.75
C HIS A 6 3.33 5.85 7.29
N ARG A 7 3.12 5.77 5.97
CA ARG A 7 2.06 4.97 5.35
C ARG A 7 2.59 3.66 4.81
N PHE A 8 1.86 2.58 5.02
CA PHE A 8 2.10 1.30 4.38
C PHE A 8 1.54 1.29 2.96
N CYS A 9 2.26 0.65 2.04
CA CYS A 9 1.73 0.32 0.73
C CYS A 9 0.64 -0.73 0.89
N VAL A 10 -0.61 -0.39 0.57
CA VAL A 10 -1.76 -1.31 0.70
C VAL A 10 -1.56 -2.57 -0.14
N TRP A 11 -0.90 -2.46 -1.30
CA TRP A 11 -0.59 -3.63 -2.13
C TRP A 11 0.30 -4.65 -1.40
N HIS A 12 1.29 -4.19 -0.64
CA HIS A 12 2.15 -5.06 0.17
C HIS A 12 1.39 -5.69 1.34
N LEU A 13 0.55 -4.91 2.02
CA LEU A 13 -0.33 -5.42 3.08
C LEU A 13 -1.25 -6.52 2.52
N TRP A 14 -1.93 -6.25 1.40
CA TRP A 14 -2.78 -7.19 0.71
C TRP A 14 -2.03 -8.45 0.27
N LYS A 15 -0.85 -8.32 -0.34
CA LYS A 15 -0.03 -9.46 -0.76
C LYS A 15 0.38 -10.36 0.42
N ASN A 16 0.73 -9.77 1.56
CA ASN A 16 1.05 -10.52 2.77
C ASN A 16 -0.21 -11.20 3.35
N PHE A 17 -1.34 -10.49 3.33
CA PHE A 17 -2.62 -11.04 3.75
C PHE A 17 -3.04 -12.26 2.89
N CYS A 18 -2.95 -12.17 1.55
CA CYS A 18 -3.25 -13.27 0.63
C CYS A 18 -2.38 -14.51 0.83
N LYS A 19 -1.13 -14.34 1.31
CA LYS A 19 -0.26 -15.48 1.63
C LYS A 19 -0.75 -16.27 2.84
N MET A 20 -1.38 -15.59 3.80
CA MET A 20 -1.92 -16.19 5.02
C MET A 20 -3.36 -16.68 4.83
N PHE A 21 -4.17 -15.90 4.13
CA PHE A 21 -5.59 -16.16 3.91
C PHE A 21 -5.83 -16.28 2.40
N LYS A 22 -6.00 -17.51 1.91
CA LYS A 22 -6.19 -17.82 0.49
C LYS A 22 -7.65 -17.65 0.00
N ASP A 23 -8.46 -16.93 0.75
CA ASP A 23 -9.87 -16.71 0.45
C ASP A 23 -10.07 -15.36 -0.24
N LYS A 24 -10.63 -15.41 -1.46
CA LYS A 24 -10.87 -14.22 -2.27
C LYS A 24 -11.76 -13.19 -1.56
N GLN A 25 -12.82 -13.63 -0.87
CA GLN A 25 -13.74 -12.72 -0.19
C GLN A 25 -13.04 -11.95 0.92
N LEU A 26 -12.20 -12.63 1.71
CA LEU A 26 -11.41 -11.98 2.76
C LEU A 26 -10.39 -11.00 2.17
N THR A 27 -9.77 -11.35 1.04
CA THR A 27 -8.76 -10.51 0.40
C THR A 27 -9.35 -9.25 -0.25
N ASP A 28 -10.59 -9.31 -0.72
CA ASP A 28 -11.29 -8.16 -1.30
C ASP A 28 -11.64 -7.13 -0.22
N VAL A 29 -12.03 -7.58 0.99
CA VAL A 29 -12.37 -6.71 2.13
C VAL A 29 -11.19 -5.82 2.54
N VAL A 30 -9.94 -6.31 2.44
CA VAL A 30 -8.74 -5.49 2.71
C VAL A 30 -8.73 -4.23 1.84
N TRP A 31 -9.08 -4.35 0.56
CA TRP A 31 -9.15 -3.21 -0.36
C TRP A 31 -10.32 -2.29 -0.04
N VAL A 32 -11.46 -2.83 0.38
CA VAL A 32 -12.62 -2.02 0.79
C VAL A 32 -12.29 -1.22 2.05
N CYS A 33 -11.68 -1.83 3.07
CA CYS A 33 -11.20 -1.15 4.27
C CYS A 33 -10.16 -0.07 3.92
N ALA A 34 -9.19 -0.38 3.05
CA ALA A 34 -8.16 0.57 2.67
C ALA A 34 -8.71 1.79 1.90
N LYS A 35 -9.72 1.58 1.04
CA LYS A 35 -10.36 2.63 0.23
C LYS A 35 -11.46 3.40 0.95
N SER A 36 -11.93 2.92 2.10
CA SER A 36 -12.98 3.56 2.90
C SER A 36 -12.62 5.02 3.15
N THR A 37 -13.56 5.93 2.93
CA THR A 37 -13.30 7.38 3.04
C THR A 37 -13.68 7.94 4.40
N THR A 38 -14.53 7.24 5.15
CA THR A 38 -14.94 7.64 6.50
C THR A 38 -14.60 6.55 7.54
N PRO A 39 -14.31 6.95 8.79
CA PRO A 39 -14.09 6.00 9.88
C PRO A 39 -15.25 5.01 10.08
N GLN A 40 -16.49 5.47 9.86
CA GLN A 40 -17.70 4.65 9.98
C GLN A 40 -17.75 3.55 8.93
N GLN A 41 -17.43 3.86 7.66
CA GLN A 41 -17.32 2.85 6.60
C GLN A 41 -16.23 1.84 6.93
N PHE A 42 -15.05 2.30 7.34
CA PHE A 42 -13.96 1.41 7.72
C PHE A 42 -14.36 0.44 8.84
N ASN A 43 -14.97 0.95 9.91
CA ASN A 43 -15.40 0.12 11.04
C ASN A 43 -16.44 -0.91 10.62
N THR A 44 -17.38 -0.51 9.75
CA THR A 44 -18.40 -1.43 9.21
C THR A 44 -17.77 -2.59 8.44
N GLU A 45 -16.77 -2.32 7.60
CA GLU A 45 -16.08 -3.35 6.84
C GLU A 45 -15.17 -4.23 7.70
N MET A 46 -14.52 -3.65 8.72
CA MET A 46 -13.78 -4.41 9.73
C MET A 46 -14.69 -5.33 10.56
N ASP A 47 -15.89 -4.88 10.92
CA ASP A 47 -16.87 -5.71 11.64
C ASP A 47 -17.41 -6.85 10.77
N LYS A 48 -17.65 -6.59 9.47
CA LYS A 48 -17.95 -7.66 8.51
C LYS A 48 -16.82 -8.68 8.43
N LEU A 49 -15.57 -8.23 8.37
CA LEU A 49 -14.40 -9.11 8.38
C LEU A 49 -14.35 -9.97 9.64
N LYS A 50 -14.64 -9.37 10.80
CA LYS A 50 -14.67 -10.05 12.09
C LYS A 50 -15.74 -11.15 12.14
N ALA A 51 -16.91 -10.88 11.56
CA ALA A 51 -17.99 -11.85 11.45
C ALA A 51 -17.65 -13.02 10.50
N MET A 52 -16.95 -12.74 9.40
CA MET A 52 -16.52 -13.77 8.45
C MET A 52 -15.34 -14.60 8.96
N ASN A 53 -14.30 -13.95 9.46
CA ASN A 53 -13.10 -14.60 9.94
C ASN A 53 -12.38 -13.74 11.00
N LYS A 54 -12.52 -14.15 12.26
CA LYS A 54 -11.88 -13.48 13.40
C LYS A 54 -10.34 -13.44 13.30
N SER A 55 -9.70 -14.48 12.77
CA SER A 55 -8.23 -14.51 12.65
C SER A 55 -7.71 -13.52 11.60
N ALA A 56 -8.45 -13.32 10.52
CA ALA A 56 -8.16 -12.29 9.52
C ALA A 56 -8.32 -10.88 10.08
N TRP A 57 -9.38 -10.67 10.87
CA TRP A 57 -9.59 -9.43 11.61
C TRP A 57 -8.46 -9.17 12.62
N ASP A 58 -8.09 -10.17 13.43
CA ASP A 58 -6.99 -10.08 14.40
C ASP A 58 -5.66 -9.73 13.71
N TYR A 59 -5.44 -10.19 12.47
CA TYR A 59 -4.27 -9.83 11.69
C TYR A 59 -4.28 -8.36 11.27
N LEU A 60 -5.37 -7.87 10.68
CA LEU A 60 -5.47 -6.47 10.22
C LEU A 60 -5.48 -5.48 11.38
N SER A 61 -6.11 -5.84 12.51
CA SER A 61 -6.18 -5.01 13.72
C SER A 61 -4.81 -4.73 14.36
N LYS A 62 -3.76 -5.47 13.99
CA LYS A 62 -2.37 -5.17 14.40
C LYS A 62 -1.81 -3.91 13.75
N PHE A 63 -2.36 -3.51 12.60
CA PHE A 63 -1.89 -2.36 11.84
C PHE A 63 -2.77 -1.15 12.14
N PRO A 64 -2.20 -0.04 12.64
CA PRO A 64 -2.99 1.13 12.98
C PRO A 64 -3.65 1.73 11.71
N PRO A 65 -4.96 2.01 11.70
CA PRO A 65 -5.69 2.39 10.48
C PRO A 65 -5.14 3.60 9.73
N ASN A 66 -4.58 4.58 10.45
CA ASN A 66 -3.94 5.78 9.88
C ASN A 66 -2.70 5.47 9.02
N THR A 67 -2.19 4.25 9.03
CA THR A 67 -1.06 3.84 8.20
C THR A 67 -1.48 3.23 6.87
N TRP A 68 -2.72 2.75 6.71
CA TRP A 68 -3.10 1.98 5.51
C TRP A 68 -4.54 2.21 5.01
N SER A 69 -5.38 2.95 5.72
CA SER A 69 -6.74 3.30 5.30
C SER A 69 -6.91 4.79 5.06
N ARG A 70 -7.52 5.14 3.92
CA ARG A 70 -7.79 6.52 3.51
C ARG A 70 -8.63 7.28 4.54
N ALA A 71 -9.55 6.59 5.21
CA ALA A 71 -10.45 7.15 6.23
C ALA A 71 -9.72 7.80 7.41
N TYR A 72 -8.45 7.43 7.65
CA TYR A 72 -7.66 7.87 8.80
C TYR A 72 -6.37 8.60 8.41
N PHE A 73 -6.18 8.91 7.12
CA PHE A 73 -5.04 9.69 6.68
C PHE A 73 -5.21 11.16 7.06
N SER A 74 -4.12 11.81 7.48
CA SER A 74 -4.11 13.25 7.68
C SER A 74 -4.44 13.99 6.38
N GLU A 75 -5.22 15.06 6.51
CA GLU A 75 -5.54 15.98 5.41
C GLU A 75 -4.36 16.85 4.98
N GLN A 76 -3.31 16.94 5.80
CA GLN A 76 -2.16 17.81 5.54
C GLN A 76 -1.41 17.40 4.25
N PRO A 77 -0.98 16.13 4.07
CA PRO A 77 -0.57 15.65 2.76
C PRO A 77 -1.79 15.21 1.94
N LYS A 78 -2.18 16.02 0.96
CA LYS A 78 -3.18 15.69 -0.07
C LYS A 78 -2.63 14.65 -1.05
N VAL A 79 -2.51 13.40 -0.58
CA VAL A 79 -2.06 12.26 -1.38
C VAL A 79 -3.16 11.22 -1.41
N ASP A 80 -3.74 11.02 -2.59
CA ASP A 80 -4.79 10.02 -2.87
C ASP A 80 -4.20 8.60 -3.04
N THR A 81 -2.88 8.48 -3.23
CA THR A 81 -2.28 7.21 -3.60
C THR A 81 -2.20 6.24 -2.42
N LEU A 82 -3.02 5.18 -2.44
CA LEU A 82 -3.00 4.07 -1.47
C LEU A 82 -1.87 3.06 -1.71
N CYS A 83 -1.32 3.04 -2.93
CA CYS A 83 -0.23 2.16 -3.31
C CYS A 83 1.05 2.97 -3.50
N ASN A 84 2.17 2.50 -2.97
CA ASN A 84 3.47 3.12 -3.26
C ASN A 84 4.04 2.69 -4.63
N ASN A 85 3.16 2.37 -5.58
CA ASN A 85 3.51 1.75 -6.87
C ASN A 85 4.48 2.61 -7.69
N ASN A 86 4.38 3.94 -7.60
CA ASN A 86 5.25 4.85 -8.35
C ASN A 86 6.71 4.73 -7.89
N CYS A 87 6.95 4.74 -6.58
CA CYS A 87 8.29 4.58 -6.04
C CYS A 87 8.83 3.16 -6.26
N GLU A 88 7.97 2.14 -6.10
CA GLU A 88 8.35 0.75 -6.34
C GLU A 88 8.71 0.49 -7.82
N ALA A 89 7.90 0.99 -8.75
CA ALA A 89 8.16 0.90 -10.18
C ALA A 89 9.45 1.64 -10.56
N PHE A 90 9.63 2.86 -10.06
CA PHE A 90 10.85 3.63 -10.29
C PHE A 90 12.08 2.90 -9.76
N ASN A 91 12.04 2.42 -8.51
CA ASN A 91 13.14 1.72 -7.87
C ASN A 91 13.49 0.41 -8.61
N ALA A 92 12.49 -0.35 -9.04
CA ALA A 92 12.71 -1.57 -9.81
C ALA A 92 13.40 -1.29 -11.16
N LYS A 93 13.06 -0.19 -11.82
CA LYS A 93 13.68 0.20 -13.11
C LYS A 93 15.09 0.73 -12.91
N ILE A 94 15.29 1.65 -11.97
CA ILE A 94 16.59 2.30 -11.76
C ILE A 94 17.65 1.34 -11.20
N LEU A 95 17.23 0.26 -10.54
CA LEU A 95 18.13 -0.76 -9.94
C LEU A 95 19.18 -1.28 -10.93
N LYS A 96 18.80 -1.48 -12.19
CA LYS A 96 19.69 -1.95 -13.27
C LYS A 96 20.71 -0.89 -13.73
N TYR A 97 20.38 0.39 -13.56
CA TYR A 97 21.16 1.52 -14.09
C TYR A 97 22.03 2.17 -13.02
N ARG A 98 21.58 2.19 -11.76
CA ARG A 98 22.21 2.95 -10.66
C ARG A 98 23.65 2.58 -10.32
N GLY A 99 24.10 1.37 -10.73
CA GLY A 99 25.48 0.90 -10.49
C GLY A 99 26.45 1.23 -11.63
N LYS A 100 26.01 1.94 -12.67
CA LYS A 100 26.81 2.23 -13.86
C LYS A 100 27.51 3.59 -13.74
N PRO A 101 28.61 3.82 -14.49
CA PRO A 101 29.20 5.16 -14.62
C PRO A 101 28.16 6.18 -15.05
N ILE A 102 28.25 7.42 -14.54
CA ILE A 102 27.20 8.44 -14.65
C ILE A 102 26.71 8.65 -16.09
N LEU A 103 27.64 8.74 -17.05
CA LEU A 103 27.30 8.93 -18.47
C LEU A 103 26.51 7.75 -19.04
N LYS A 104 26.92 6.52 -18.70
CA LYS A 104 26.27 5.29 -19.16
C LYS A 104 24.90 5.10 -18.52
N MET A 105 24.77 5.45 -17.23
CA MET A 105 23.49 5.45 -16.53
C MET A 105 22.50 6.40 -17.19
N LEU A 106 22.91 7.66 -17.43
CA LEU A 106 22.04 8.68 -18.04
C LEU A 106 21.61 8.30 -19.46
N GLU A 107 22.54 7.79 -20.28
CA GLU A 107 22.23 7.42 -21.67
C GLU A 107 21.26 6.24 -21.77
N GLU A 108 21.41 5.24 -20.89
CA GLU A 108 20.49 4.10 -20.85
C GLU A 108 19.11 4.47 -20.28
N ILE A 109 19.04 5.37 -19.31
CA ILE A 109 17.76 5.91 -18.80
C ILE A 109 17.06 6.71 -19.91
N ARG A 110 17.79 7.59 -20.61
CA ARG A 110 17.27 8.35 -21.76
C ARG A 110 16.71 7.41 -22.83
N SER A 111 17.50 6.40 -23.23
CA SER A 111 17.09 5.39 -24.21
C SER A 111 15.86 4.59 -23.76
N TYR A 112 15.67 4.39 -22.45
CA TYR A 112 14.49 3.72 -21.91
C TYR A 112 13.24 4.61 -21.95
N ILE A 113 13.37 5.91 -21.64
CA ILE A 113 12.25 6.86 -21.63
C ILE A 113 11.79 7.19 -23.06
N MET A 114 12.72 7.24 -24.01
CA MET A 114 12.46 7.61 -25.41
C MET A 114 12.04 6.43 -26.30
N ARG A 115 11.87 5.24 -25.72
CA ARG A 115 11.30 4.06 -26.40
C ARG A 115 9.79 4.03 -26.24
#